data_AF-A0A537NWP2-F1
#
_entry.id   AF-A0A537NWP2-F1
#
_cell.length_a   1.000
_cell.length_b   1.000
_cell.length_c   1.000
_cell.angle_alpha   90.00
_cell.angle_beta   90.00
_cell.angle_gamma   90.00
#
_symmetry.space_group_name_H-M   'P 1'
#
loop_
_entity.id
_entity.type
_entity.pdbx_description
1 polymer ?
#
loop_
_entity_poly.entity_id
_entity_poly.type
_entity_poly.pdbx_seq_one_letter_code
_entity_poly.pdbx_strand_id
1 'polypeptide(L)' 'MTSQMLVEEFRRDIGHVSSTVDAREIRQKSHDFHWYSPVLTPQLENCMADIVVRPQSEEEIAA' A
#
# COMPACT_ATOMS: atom_id res chain seq x y z
N MET A 1 9.12 -12.26 -9.75
CA MET A 1 9.36 -13.10 -8.55
C MET A 1 9.91 -12.31 -7.35
N THR A 2 10.08 -10.99 -7.39
CA THR A 2 10.81 -10.24 -6.34
C THR A 2 9.91 -9.48 -5.35
N SER A 3 8.81 -8.84 -5.80
CA SER A 3 7.96 -8.01 -4.92
C SER A 3 7.23 -8.80 -3.83
N GLN A 4 6.57 -9.92 -4.16
CA GLN A 4 5.85 -10.71 -3.16
C GLN A 4 6.75 -11.24 -2.03
N MET A 5 8.00 -11.60 -2.32
CA MET A 5 8.92 -12.05 -1.26
C MET A 5 9.31 -10.90 -0.32
N LEU A 6 9.55 -9.70 -0.87
CA LEU A 6 9.86 -8.50 -0.08
C LEU A 6 8.68 -8.10 0.81
N VAL A 7 7.45 -8.19 0.28
CA VAL A 7 6.24 -7.92 1.07
C VAL A 7 6.09 -8.90 2.24
N GLU A 8 6.37 -10.19 2.02
CA GLU A 8 6.28 -11.19 3.08
C GLU A 8 7.43 -11.09 4.10
N GLU A 9 8.61 -10.60 3.71
CA GLU A 9 9.69 -10.25 4.63
C GLU A 9 9.28 -9.04 5.49
N PHE A 10 8.83 -7.96 4.85
CA PHE A 10 8.36 -6.76 5.52
C PHE A 10 7.21 -7.04 6.50
N ARG A 11 6.26 -7.91 6.15
CA ARG A 11 5.17 -8.32 7.04
C ARG A 11 5.66 -9.05 8.29
N ARG A 12 6.81 -9.72 8.24
CA ARG A 12 7.43 -10.30 9.44
C ARG A 12 8.09 -9.22 10.30
N ASP A 13 8.74 -8.25 9.66
CA ASP A 13 9.45 -7.17 10.37
C ASP A 13 8.48 -6.30 11.18
N ILE A 14 7.33 -5.93 10.59
CA ILE A 14 6.29 -5.14 11.30
C ILE A 14 5.45 -5.98 12.28
N GLY A 15 5.69 -7.29 12.38
CA GLY A 15 5.07 -8.19 13.35
C GLY A 15 3.54 -8.21 13.31
N HIS A 16 2.90 -7.63 14.34
CA HIS A 16 1.45 -7.69 14.54
C HIS A 16 0.69 -6.48 13.96
N VAL A 17 1.38 -5.53 13.34
CA VAL A 17 0.73 -4.37 12.73
C VAL A 17 -0.18 -4.82 11.58
N SER A 18 -1.43 -4.37 11.62
CA SER A 18 -2.45 -4.75 10.64
C SER A 18 -2.03 -4.38 9.22
N SER A 19 -2.09 -5.35 8.30
CA SER A 19 -1.71 -5.15 6.90
C SER A 19 -2.53 -5.99 5.93
N THR A 20 -2.61 -5.57 4.68
CA THR A 20 -3.35 -6.25 3.61
C THR A 20 -2.63 -6.19 2.27
N VAL A 21 -2.85 -7.22 1.46
CA VAL A 21 -2.42 -7.32 0.04
C VAL A 21 -3.62 -7.57 -0.89
N ASP A 22 -4.85 -7.36 -0.38
CA ASP A 22 -6.06 -7.49 -1.20
C ASP A 22 -6.05 -6.47 -2.34
N ALA A 23 -6.16 -6.94 -3.58
CA ALA A 23 -6.04 -6.11 -4.77
C ALA A 23 -7.06 -4.97 -4.82
N ARG A 24 -8.28 -5.16 -4.29
CA ARG A 24 -9.31 -4.12 -4.28
C ARG A 24 -8.95 -3.03 -3.28
N GLU A 25 -8.52 -3.40 -2.07
CA GLU A 25 -8.08 -2.44 -1.07
C GLU A 25 -6.82 -1.70 -1.49
N ILE A 26 -5.83 -2.39 -2.07
CA ILE A 26 -4.62 -1.78 -2.64
C ILE A 26 -5.00 -0.72 -3.65
N ARG A 27 -5.86 -1.04 -4.63
CA ARG A 27 -6.30 -0.09 -5.64
C ARG A 27 -7.02 1.11 -5.04
N GLN A 28 -7.91 0.87 -4.07
CA GLN A 28 -8.65 1.94 -3.42
C GLN A 28 -7.75 2.87 -2.60
N LYS A 29 -6.70 2.33 -1.97
CA LYS A 29 -5.81 3.08 -1.07
C LYS A 29 -4.58 3.67 -1.77
N SER A 30 -4.25 3.22 -2.98
CA SER A 30 -3.16 3.77 -3.78
C SER A 30 -3.56 5.02 -4.57
N HIS A 31 -4.86 5.22 -4.82
CA HIS A 31 -5.37 6.36 -5.59
C HIS A 31 -6.09 7.37 -4.69
N ASP A 32 -5.81 8.64 -4.97
CA ASP A 32 -6.50 9.80 -4.42
C ASP A 32 -7.45 10.41 -5.48
N PHE A 33 -7.63 11.72 -5.44
CA PHE A 33 -8.41 12.47 -6.43
C PHE A 33 -7.61 12.88 -7.68
N HIS A 34 -6.54 12.15 -8.05
CA HIS A 34 -5.72 12.45 -9.23
C HIS A 34 -6.52 12.63 -10.54
N TRP A 35 -7.68 11.98 -10.65
CA TRP A 35 -8.58 12.07 -11.80
C TRP A 35 -9.15 13.47 -12.05
N TYR A 36 -9.02 14.40 -11.11
CA TYR A 36 -9.33 15.82 -11.33
C TYR A 36 -8.44 16.45 -12.42
N SER A 37 -7.23 15.93 -12.61
CA SER A 37 -6.33 16.38 -13.68
C SER A 37 -6.38 15.40 -14.85
N PRO A 38 -6.79 15.84 -16.06
CA PRO A 38 -6.79 14.99 -17.24
C PRO A 38 -5.38 14.55 -17.65
N VAL A 39 -4.34 15.24 -17.17
CA VAL A 39 -2.94 14.87 -17.39
C VAL A 39 -2.49 13.77 -16.42
N LEU A 40 -2.92 13.83 -15.16
CA LEU A 40 -2.48 12.89 -14.13
C LEU A 40 -3.22 11.55 -14.21
N THR A 41 -4.45 11.50 -14.72
CA THR A 41 -5.21 10.25 -14.91
C THR A 41 -4.39 9.17 -15.63
N PRO A 42 -3.90 9.37 -16.86
CA PRO A 42 -3.14 8.34 -17.57
C PRO A 42 -1.75 8.08 -16.96
N GLN A 43 -1.18 9.05 -16.24
CA GLN A 43 0.14 8.88 -15.63
C GLN A 43 0.10 8.02 -14.36
N LEU A 44 -1.00 8.12 -13.59
CA LEU A 44 -1.10 7.54 -12.26
C LEU A 44 -2.04 6.33 -12.19
N GLU A 45 -2.82 6.02 -13.25
CA GLU A 45 -3.80 4.91 -13.23
C GLU A 45 -3.22 3.53 -12.86
N ASN A 46 -1.91 3.33 -13.05
CA ASN A 46 -1.18 2.10 -12.74
C ASN A 46 -0.25 2.24 -11.53
N CYS A 47 -0.26 3.37 -10.82
CA CYS A 47 0.54 3.59 -9.61
C CYS A 47 -0.11 2.90 -8.41
N MET A 48 0.23 1.63 -8.21
CA MET A 48 -0.29 0.78 -7.14
C MET A 48 0.80 0.48 -6.10
N ALA A 49 0.43 0.47 -4.82
CA ALA A 49 1.27 -0.07 -3.76
C ALA A 49 1.28 -1.61 -3.78
N ASP A 50 2.29 -2.22 -3.16
CA ASP A 50 2.34 -3.68 -2.96
C ASP A 50 1.62 -4.14 -1.68
N ILE A 51 1.50 -3.25 -0.67
CA ILE A 51 0.88 -3.53 0.63
C ILE A 51 0.22 -2.25 1.21
N VAL A 52 -0.85 -2.41 1.99
CA VAL A 52 -1.41 -1.34 2.84
C VAL A 52 -1.27 -1.74 4.30
N VAL A 53 -0.71 -0.86 5.12
CA VAL A 53 -0.52 -1.04 6.57
C VAL A 53 -1.44 -0.08 7.34
N ARG A 54 -1.98 -0.52 8.48
CA ARG A 54 -2.96 0.19 9.30
C ARG A 54 -2.57 0.17 10.78
N PRO A 55 -1.52 0.91 11.16
CA PRO A 55 -1.12 1.02 12.55
C PRO A 55 -2.24 1.66 13.40
N GLN A 56 -2.37 1.22 14.64
CA GLN A 56 -3.35 1.71 15.61
C GLN A 56 -2.75 2.66 16.65
N SER A 57 -1.41 2.76 16.72
CA SER A 57 -0.70 3.67 17.61
C SER A 57 0.57 4.23 16.96
N GLU A 58 1.18 5.24 17.58
CA GLU A 58 2.45 5.81 17.11
C GLU A 58 3.61 4.82 17.29
N GLU A 59 3.57 3.98 18.33
CA GLU A 59 4.57 2.94 18.57
C GLU A 59 4.58 1.91 17.44
N GLU A 60 3.41 1.54 16.90
CA GLU A 60 3.30 0.65 15.75
C GLU A 60 3.83 1.28 14.44
N ILE A 61 3.90 2.61 14.34
CA ILE A 61 4.51 3.29 13.18
C ILE A 61 6.04 3.21 13.24
N ALA A 62 6.60 3.19 14.45
CA ALA A 62 8.04 3.18 14.67
C ALA A 62 8.67 1.77 14.68
N ALA A 63 7.84 0.72 14.66
CA ALA A 63 8.24 -0.68 14.59
C ALA A 63 8.78 -1.05 13.20
#